data_AF-A0A6V8E6E2-F1
#
_entry.id   AF-A0A6V8E6E2-F1
#
_cell.length_a   1.000
_cell.length_b   1.000
_cell.length_c   1.000
_cell.angle_alpha   90.00
_cell.angle_beta   90.00
_cell.angle_gamma   90.00
#
_symmetry.space_group_name_H-M   'P 1'
#
loop_
_entity.id
_entity.type
_entity.pdbx_description
1 polymer ?
#
loop_
_entity_poly.entity_id
_entity_poly.type
_entity_poly.pdbx_seq_one_letter_code
_entity_poly.pdbx_strand_id
1 'polypeptide(L)'
;DGDGFGDNQEGVNADDCIDISGDSIFDRQGCYDFDEDGYSDPDNFWDTGNGADAFPQNPLQWSDFDGDGLGDNWGNSTWLDRPENWPGEYVESINLNEQDACPFQAGSSNQQGVYGCPDFDGDGWYDGMDGFVQEASQWLDSDGDGFGDNLDGVNGDYCPNIAGNSNQDRNGCIDSDGDGYSNIDEFWTKYSGGDVFPNDSSQWADSDGDGYGDNPGTPISDDCIDVAGDSTIDRLGCSDFDSDGYSDPTANWNISMGADACSSVIGNSTVDRFGCYDSDGDGHSNKDDNWGYSDGADGYPDDPTRWGPPPSADGSSFGTIAIAGGGVLILIIIGSLFFLRGRNSNKQYNTMQMNQMGQQNYPMVQQQPVQQHNYAAVAQNQSYPQQPVAQADPAREYYQNLVNQGYPHEHAVAYTQQYFPGFMG
;
A
#
# COMPACT_ATOMS: atom_id res chain seq x y z
N ASP A 1 31.01 35.73 57.06
CA ASP A 1 31.88 34.55 57.41
C ASP A 1 33.39 34.70 57.13
N GLY A 2 33.86 35.74 56.40
CA GLY A 2 35.28 35.97 56.12
C GLY A 2 35.75 35.53 54.73
N ASP A 3 34.81 35.23 53.84
CA ASP A 3 35.02 34.87 52.44
C ASP A 3 35.43 36.05 51.51
N GLY A 4 35.19 37.28 51.95
CA GLY A 4 35.52 38.49 51.19
C GLY A 4 34.31 39.22 50.60
N PHE A 5 33.11 38.70 50.81
CA PHE A 5 31.85 39.39 50.54
C PHE A 5 31.37 40.12 51.80
N GLY A 6 30.57 41.18 51.61
CA GLY A 6 30.17 42.08 52.69
C GLY A 6 28.75 41.80 53.17
N ASP A 7 28.57 41.53 54.46
CA ASP A 7 27.26 41.26 55.08
C ASP A 7 26.22 42.40 54.92
N ASN A 8 26.64 43.60 54.49
CA ASN A 8 25.73 44.70 54.21
C ASN A 8 25.08 44.52 52.83
N GLN A 9 23.81 44.13 52.84
CA GLN A 9 22.96 43.93 51.65
C GLN A 9 22.82 45.17 50.75
N GLU A 10 23.06 46.38 51.25
CA GLU A 10 23.09 47.61 50.44
C GLU A 10 24.50 47.93 49.88
N GLY A 11 25.46 47.03 50.08
CA GLY A 11 26.84 47.13 49.63
C GLY A 11 27.00 46.81 48.13
N VAL A 12 28.21 47.07 47.61
CA VAL A 12 28.55 46.81 46.20
C VAL A 12 28.94 45.36 45.91
N ASN A 13 29.33 44.60 46.94
CA ASN A 13 29.61 43.16 46.91
C ASN A 13 28.92 42.55 48.13
N ALA A 14 27.58 42.66 48.15
CA ALA A 14 26.80 42.09 49.23
C ALA A 14 26.93 40.57 49.22
N ASP A 15 27.00 39.99 50.42
CA ASP A 15 27.02 38.55 50.62
C ASP A 15 25.58 38.02 50.77
N ASP A 16 25.11 37.25 49.79
CA ASP A 16 23.79 36.62 49.81
C ASP A 16 23.71 35.44 50.81
N CYS A 17 24.85 34.93 51.27
CA CYS A 17 25.01 33.78 52.15
C CYS A 17 25.67 34.07 53.50
N ILE A 18 25.73 35.33 53.98
CA ILE A 18 26.18 35.90 55.30
C ILE A 18 26.90 35.00 56.34
N ASP A 19 26.32 33.84 56.66
CA ASP A 19 26.79 32.89 57.67
C ASP A 19 27.56 31.68 57.08
N ILE A 20 27.68 31.56 55.75
CA ILE A 20 28.27 30.45 55.01
C ILE A 20 29.29 31.01 54.02
N SER A 21 30.57 30.73 54.28
CA SER A 21 31.65 31.11 53.37
C SER A 21 31.46 30.48 51.99
N GLY A 22 31.52 31.32 50.96
CA GLY A 22 31.44 30.89 49.56
C GLY A 22 32.16 31.82 48.59
N ASP A 23 32.08 31.52 47.31
CA ASP A 23 32.81 32.18 46.23
C ASP A 23 32.05 32.31 44.91
N SER A 24 30.77 31.94 44.87
CA SER A 24 29.88 32.22 43.73
C SER A 24 29.77 33.72 43.43
N ILE A 25 29.61 34.06 42.16
CA ILE A 25 29.64 35.45 41.65
C ILE A 25 28.59 35.76 40.58
N PHE A 26 27.96 34.77 39.94
CA PHE A 26 27.03 35.00 38.84
C PHE A 26 25.56 35.02 39.27
N ASP A 27 25.23 34.34 40.37
CA ASP A 27 23.89 34.27 40.95
C ASP A 27 23.87 34.85 42.38
N ARG A 28 23.69 34.02 43.42
CA ARG A 28 23.74 34.45 44.82
C ARG A 28 25.21 34.65 45.20
N GLN A 29 25.65 35.89 45.34
CA GLN A 29 27.04 36.24 45.52
C GLN A 29 27.54 35.84 46.93
N GLY A 30 28.70 35.17 47.02
CA GLY A 30 29.28 34.73 48.30
C GLY A 30 28.71 33.42 48.86
N CYS A 31 27.92 32.71 48.07
CA CYS A 31 27.40 31.38 48.41
C CYS A 31 28.37 30.27 48.00
N TYR A 32 28.14 29.08 48.58
CA TYR A 32 28.95 27.90 48.28
C TYR A 32 28.82 27.51 46.79
N ASP A 33 29.96 27.32 46.14
CA ASP A 33 30.11 26.90 44.73
C ASP A 33 31.16 25.78 44.73
N PHE A 34 30.75 24.55 44.46
CA PHE A 34 31.62 23.38 44.62
C PHE A 34 32.64 23.24 43.48
N ASP A 35 32.25 23.55 42.25
CA ASP A 35 33.06 23.29 41.07
C ASP A 35 33.75 24.53 40.49
N GLU A 36 33.53 25.68 41.13
CA GLU A 36 34.20 26.95 40.88
C GLU A 36 33.84 27.57 39.52
N ASP A 37 32.62 27.33 39.03
CA ASP A 37 32.11 27.92 37.78
C ASP A 37 31.45 29.29 37.97
N GLY A 38 31.25 29.71 39.22
CA GLY A 38 30.70 30.97 39.65
C GLY A 38 29.20 30.97 39.96
N TYR A 39 28.50 29.85 39.78
CA TYR A 39 27.11 29.66 40.19
C TYR A 39 27.01 28.91 41.52
N SER A 40 26.06 29.28 42.36
CA SER A 40 25.94 28.72 43.71
C SER A 40 25.20 27.38 43.73
N ASP A 41 25.74 26.42 44.49
CA ASP A 41 25.13 25.12 44.75
C ASP A 41 23.69 25.24 45.31
N PRO A 42 22.83 24.25 45.05
CA PRO A 42 21.49 24.19 45.63
C PRO A 42 21.52 23.92 47.14
N ASP A 43 20.60 24.56 47.86
CA ASP A 43 20.34 24.36 49.28
C ASP A 43 18.83 24.25 49.61
N ASN A 44 18.44 24.39 50.88
CA ASN A 44 17.05 24.23 51.30
C ASN A 44 16.09 25.32 50.77
N PHE A 45 16.60 26.46 50.31
CA PHE A 45 15.84 27.63 49.88
C PHE A 45 16.20 28.11 48.47
N TRP A 46 17.25 27.54 47.87
CA TRP A 46 17.73 27.80 46.53
C TRP A 46 17.89 26.46 45.82
N ASP A 47 17.11 26.23 44.77
CA ASP A 47 17.13 24.97 44.03
C ASP A 47 17.22 25.26 42.53
N THR A 48 17.43 24.21 41.74
CA THR A 48 17.63 24.34 40.29
C THR A 48 16.44 25.03 39.61
N GLY A 49 15.22 24.83 40.13
CA GLY A 49 14.00 25.48 39.63
C GLY A 49 13.92 26.99 39.91
N ASN A 50 14.82 27.55 40.73
CA ASN A 50 14.88 28.97 41.01
C ASN A 50 16.25 29.63 40.74
N GLY A 51 17.18 28.90 40.11
CA GLY A 51 18.42 29.44 39.57
C GLY A 51 19.71 28.88 40.19
N ALA A 52 19.62 27.90 41.08
CA ALA A 52 20.81 27.19 41.57
C ALA A 52 21.51 26.44 40.46
N ASP A 53 22.81 26.24 40.65
CA ASP A 53 23.62 25.39 39.79
C ASP A 53 22.99 23.99 39.67
N ALA A 54 22.61 23.65 38.44
CA ALA A 54 22.02 22.37 38.10
C ALA A 54 23.03 21.22 38.10
N PHE A 55 24.32 21.49 37.94
CA PHE A 55 25.38 20.49 37.92
C PHE A 55 26.57 20.84 38.84
N PRO A 56 26.41 20.77 40.18
CA PRO A 56 27.43 21.16 41.19
C PRO A 56 28.73 20.37 41.23
N GLN A 57 29.06 19.61 40.19
CA GLN A 57 30.29 18.84 40.05
C GLN A 57 30.89 19.00 38.65
N ASN A 58 30.25 19.76 37.78
CA ASN A 58 30.61 19.92 36.38
C ASN A 58 30.72 21.41 36.04
N PRO A 59 31.92 22.00 36.11
CA PRO A 59 32.12 23.43 35.93
C PRO A 59 31.91 23.92 34.48
N LEU A 60 31.42 23.04 33.60
CA LEU A 60 31.05 23.35 32.22
C LEU A 60 29.53 23.47 32.04
N GLN A 61 28.73 23.11 33.04
CA GLN A 61 27.27 23.11 33.00
C GLN A 61 26.71 23.68 34.30
N TRP A 62 25.83 24.67 34.23
CA TRP A 62 25.22 25.27 35.44
C TRP A 62 23.70 25.43 35.35
N SER A 63 23.11 25.11 34.20
CA SER A 63 21.69 25.32 33.94
C SER A 63 21.08 24.09 33.25
N ASP A 64 19.92 23.66 33.73
CA ASP A 64 19.08 22.59 33.19
C ASP A 64 17.63 23.11 33.20
N PHE A 65 17.27 23.83 32.14
CA PHE A 65 16.06 24.66 32.17
C PHE A 65 14.77 23.84 32.15
N ASP A 66 14.76 22.68 31.50
CA ASP A 66 13.59 21.81 31.43
C ASP A 66 13.63 20.60 32.38
N GLY A 67 14.77 20.36 33.02
CA GLY A 67 14.93 19.39 34.10
C GLY A 67 15.13 17.95 33.61
N ASP A 68 15.64 17.74 32.40
CA ASP A 68 15.88 16.42 31.83
C ASP A 68 17.26 15.81 32.21
N GLY A 69 18.10 16.62 32.87
CA GLY A 69 19.42 16.22 33.35
C GLY A 69 20.54 16.41 32.33
N LEU A 70 20.28 17.07 31.19
CA LEU A 70 21.29 17.58 30.27
C LEU A 70 21.43 19.09 30.42
N GLY A 71 22.66 19.58 30.31
CA GLY A 71 22.92 20.98 30.59
C GLY A 71 22.72 21.87 29.38
N ASP A 72 22.23 23.09 29.61
CA ASP A 72 21.89 24.05 28.57
C ASP A 72 23.11 24.60 27.82
N ASN A 73 24.30 24.59 28.44
CA ASN A 73 25.52 25.01 27.76
C ASN A 73 25.87 24.01 26.66
N TRP A 74 26.43 24.52 25.57
CA TRP A 74 26.74 23.69 24.40
C TRP A 74 28.20 23.83 23.96
N GLY A 75 28.78 22.70 23.57
CA GLY A 75 30.12 22.63 22.98
C GLY A 75 30.10 22.37 21.46
N ASN A 76 28.94 22.02 20.90
CA ASN A 76 28.79 21.76 19.47
C ASN A 76 28.96 23.03 18.64
N SER A 77 30.16 23.22 18.09
CA SER A 77 30.51 24.39 17.28
C SER A 77 29.75 24.50 15.94
N THR A 78 28.97 23.49 15.56
CA THR A 78 28.11 23.55 14.37
C THR A 78 26.78 24.25 14.63
N TRP A 79 26.38 24.44 15.90
CA TRP A 79 25.17 25.14 16.30
C TRP A 79 25.34 26.66 16.22
N LEU A 80 25.50 27.17 15.00
CA LEU A 80 25.76 28.59 14.74
C LEU A 80 24.50 29.46 14.80
N ASP A 81 23.32 28.85 14.67
CA ASP A 81 22.03 29.53 14.56
C ASP A 81 21.16 29.36 15.83
N ARG A 82 21.77 29.13 16.99
CA ARG A 82 21.04 29.03 18.27
C ARG A 82 20.38 30.38 18.61
N PRO A 83 19.07 30.43 18.91
CA PRO A 83 18.39 31.70 19.20
C PRO A 83 18.96 32.40 20.44
N GLU A 84 19.08 33.73 20.39
CA GLU A 84 19.65 34.54 21.49
C GLU A 84 18.89 34.41 22.83
N ASN A 85 17.64 33.94 22.80
CA ASN A 85 16.80 33.78 23.98
C ASN A 85 16.82 32.36 24.56
N TRP A 86 17.62 31.45 24.01
CA TRP A 86 17.81 30.11 24.59
C TRP A 86 18.74 30.19 25.79
N PRO A 87 18.53 29.37 26.84
CA PRO A 87 19.41 29.32 27.99
C PRO A 87 20.80 28.77 27.59
N GLY A 88 21.74 28.88 28.52
CA GLY A 88 23.11 28.41 28.36
C GLY A 88 24.01 29.31 27.52
N GLU A 89 25.28 28.94 27.46
CA GLU A 89 26.29 29.60 26.63
C GLU A 89 27.20 28.59 25.90
N TYR A 90 27.98 29.11 24.95
CA TYR A 90 28.98 28.31 24.26
C TYR A 90 30.19 28.09 25.16
N VAL A 91 30.43 26.84 25.54
CA VAL A 91 31.59 26.43 26.33
C VAL A 91 32.38 25.38 25.54
N GLU A 92 33.65 25.69 25.26
CA GLU A 92 34.52 24.76 24.56
C GLU A 92 34.77 23.51 25.43
N SER A 93 34.76 22.32 24.82
CA SER A 93 35.06 21.02 25.45
C SER A 93 33.93 20.32 26.22
N ILE A 94 32.68 20.80 26.16
CA ILE A 94 31.52 20.00 26.59
C ILE A 94 31.41 18.74 25.73
N ASN A 95 31.16 17.58 26.34
CA ASN A 95 30.88 16.37 25.58
C ASN A 95 29.49 16.47 24.95
N LEU A 96 29.35 15.97 23.71
CA LEU A 96 28.08 16.09 22.97
C LEU A 96 26.89 15.48 23.71
N ASN A 97 27.11 14.45 24.54
CA ASN A 97 26.09 13.76 25.32
C ASN A 97 25.79 14.41 26.68
N GLU A 98 26.32 15.59 26.96
CA GLU A 98 26.10 16.36 28.20
C GLU A 98 25.41 17.71 27.92
N GLN A 99 25.21 18.05 26.65
CA GLN A 99 24.55 19.27 26.21
C GLN A 99 23.13 18.97 25.75
N ASP A 100 22.20 19.84 26.07
CA ASP A 100 20.82 19.73 25.65
C ASP A 100 20.58 20.44 24.30
N ALA A 101 20.02 19.70 23.34
CA ALA A 101 19.59 20.19 22.05
C ALA A 101 18.19 20.82 22.08
N CYS A 102 17.37 20.52 23.09
CA CYS A 102 16.02 21.04 23.27
C CYS A 102 15.77 21.66 24.67
N PRO A 103 16.46 22.76 25.05
CA PRO A 103 16.44 23.38 26.41
C PRO A 103 15.09 23.82 27.01
N PHE A 104 13.99 23.64 26.30
CA PHE A 104 12.66 24.02 26.74
C PHE A 104 11.69 22.84 26.76
N GLN A 105 12.15 21.64 26.43
CA GLN A 105 11.35 20.46 26.20
C GLN A 105 12.13 19.22 26.61
N ALA A 106 11.92 18.83 27.88
CA ALA A 106 12.55 17.66 28.45
C ALA A 106 12.36 16.43 27.55
N GLY A 107 13.44 15.69 27.34
CA GLY A 107 13.47 14.60 26.40
C GLY A 107 14.41 13.46 26.78
N SER A 108 14.48 12.46 25.90
CA SER A 108 15.34 11.29 26.09
C SER A 108 16.11 10.89 24.83
N SER A 109 15.96 11.67 23.75
CA SER A 109 16.70 11.43 22.51
C SER A 109 18.21 11.41 22.80
N ASN A 110 18.94 10.57 22.08
CA ASN A 110 20.38 10.37 22.28
C ASN A 110 21.14 9.97 21.00
N GLN A 111 20.47 10.01 19.84
CA GLN A 111 21.06 9.68 18.54
C GLN A 111 21.49 10.93 17.77
N GLN A 112 22.47 10.76 16.88
CA GLN A 112 22.99 11.80 15.96
C GLN A 112 23.40 13.14 16.59
N GLY A 113 23.71 13.17 17.89
CA GLY A 113 24.10 14.41 18.57
C GLY A 113 22.92 15.30 18.97
N VAL A 114 21.69 14.79 18.88
CA VAL A 114 20.46 15.43 19.35
C VAL A 114 20.10 14.79 20.69
N TYR A 115 20.67 15.31 21.77
CA TYR A 115 20.43 14.84 23.13
C TYR A 115 19.36 15.72 23.81
N GLY A 116 18.48 15.12 24.61
CA GLY A 116 17.51 15.88 25.44
C GLY A 116 16.25 16.34 24.74
N CYS A 117 16.02 15.92 23.49
CA CYS A 117 14.79 16.23 22.79
C CYS A 117 13.71 15.16 22.98
N PRO A 118 12.42 15.51 22.79
CA PRO A 118 11.30 14.55 22.87
C PRO A 118 11.51 13.31 21.99
N ASP A 119 11.31 12.14 22.57
CA ASP A 119 11.50 10.83 21.93
C ASP A 119 10.35 9.94 22.43
N PHE A 120 9.30 9.83 21.61
CA PHE A 120 8.00 9.30 22.02
C PHE A 120 8.00 7.80 22.25
N ASP A 121 8.72 7.03 21.43
CA ASP A 121 8.77 5.57 21.51
C ASP A 121 10.02 5.04 22.23
N GLY A 122 11.01 5.91 22.48
CA GLY A 122 12.17 5.65 23.34
C GLY A 122 13.29 4.90 22.62
N ASP A 123 13.39 5.00 21.30
CA ASP A 123 14.46 4.38 20.52
C ASP A 123 15.75 5.24 20.45
N GLY A 124 15.66 6.46 20.96
CA GLY A 124 16.74 7.43 21.03
C GLY A 124 16.75 8.45 19.89
N TRP A 125 15.88 8.34 18.89
CA TRP A 125 15.72 9.34 17.84
C TRP A 125 14.74 10.43 18.30
N TYR A 126 15.07 11.68 17.94
CA TYR A 126 14.20 12.80 18.25
C TYR A 126 12.96 12.77 17.36
N ASP A 127 11.75 12.96 17.92
CA ASP A 127 10.45 12.96 17.23
C ASP A 127 10.43 13.76 15.90
N GLY A 128 11.19 14.86 15.81
CA GLY A 128 11.25 15.69 14.62
C GLY A 128 12.14 15.17 13.49
N MET A 129 12.98 14.17 13.78
CA MET A 129 13.88 13.48 12.85
C MET A 129 13.53 12.00 12.66
N ASP A 130 12.70 11.46 13.54
CA ASP A 130 12.21 10.10 13.50
C ASP A 130 11.06 9.95 12.49
N GLY A 131 11.28 9.10 11.47
CA GLY A 131 10.26 8.77 10.47
C GLY A 131 9.10 7.96 11.03
N PHE A 132 9.28 7.29 12.16
CA PHE A 132 8.36 6.34 12.77
C PHE A 132 8.22 6.53 14.28
N VAL A 133 7.85 7.75 14.70
CA VAL A 133 7.62 8.23 16.09
C VAL A 133 6.83 7.31 17.05
N GLN A 134 6.20 6.24 16.57
CA GLN A 134 5.42 5.30 17.40
C GLN A 134 5.94 3.86 17.34
N GLU A 135 7.05 3.59 16.67
CA GLU A 135 7.59 2.26 16.42
C GLU A 135 9.10 2.25 16.64
N ALA A 136 9.50 2.00 17.89
CA ALA A 136 10.89 2.07 18.35
C ALA A 136 11.90 1.13 17.64
N SER A 137 11.43 0.27 16.74
CA SER A 137 12.29 -0.54 15.89
C SER A 137 12.59 0.09 14.53
N GLN A 138 11.98 1.23 14.20
CA GLN A 138 12.13 1.98 12.96
C GLN A 138 12.33 3.47 13.28
N TRP A 139 13.19 4.14 12.54
CA TRP A 139 13.45 5.58 12.73
C TRP A 139 13.72 6.34 11.42
N LEU A 140 13.96 5.61 10.32
CA LEU A 140 14.36 6.16 9.04
C LEU A 140 13.56 5.50 7.92
N ASP A 141 13.04 6.33 7.02
CA ASP A 141 12.36 5.94 5.78
C ASP A 141 13.06 6.70 4.64
N SER A 142 14.00 6.04 3.97
CA SER A 142 14.88 6.70 3.01
C SER A 142 14.20 7.08 1.69
N ASP A 143 13.17 6.34 1.27
CA ASP A 143 12.46 6.59 0.01
C ASP A 143 11.01 7.07 0.19
N GLY A 144 10.50 7.09 1.41
CA GLY A 144 9.23 7.69 1.79
C GLY A 144 8.03 6.81 1.49
N ASP A 145 8.20 5.49 1.41
CA ASP A 145 7.13 4.54 1.08
C ASP A 145 6.35 4.03 2.30
N GLY A 146 6.81 4.36 3.51
CA GLY A 146 6.19 3.99 4.77
C GLY A 146 6.66 2.65 5.35
N PHE A 147 7.66 2.01 4.76
CA PHE A 147 8.40 0.89 5.33
C PHE A 147 9.74 1.41 5.88
N GLY A 148 10.12 0.98 7.08
CA GLY A 148 11.31 1.53 7.72
C GLY A 148 12.59 0.81 7.31
N ASP A 149 13.68 1.55 7.13
CA ASP A 149 14.97 1.03 6.62
C ASP A 149 15.60 -0.06 7.51
N ASN A 150 15.22 -0.14 8.80
CA ASN A 150 15.75 -1.16 9.68
C ASN A 150 15.09 -2.51 9.38
N LEU A 151 15.78 -3.36 8.62
CA LEU A 151 15.33 -4.70 8.26
C LEU A 151 14.96 -5.61 9.44
N ASP A 152 15.61 -5.43 10.60
CA ASP A 152 15.31 -6.22 11.80
C ASP A 152 14.09 -5.66 12.58
N GLY A 153 13.57 -4.51 12.17
CA GLY A 153 12.42 -3.84 12.76
C GLY A 153 11.08 -4.31 12.21
N VAL A 154 10.00 -3.77 12.77
CA VAL A 154 8.63 -4.04 12.32
C VAL A 154 8.49 -3.51 10.89
N ASN A 155 8.01 -4.37 9.98
CA ASN A 155 7.82 -4.06 8.57
C ASN A 155 9.06 -3.42 7.91
N GLY A 156 10.26 -3.95 8.19
CA GLY A 156 11.49 -3.46 7.60
C GLY A 156 11.50 -3.52 6.07
N ASP A 157 12.03 -2.47 5.44
CA ASP A 157 12.07 -2.32 3.99
C ASP A 157 13.22 -3.13 3.37
N TYR A 158 12.87 -4.03 2.45
CA TYR A 158 13.80 -4.84 1.66
C TYR A 158 14.40 -4.07 0.48
N CYS A 159 13.82 -2.94 0.13
CA CYS A 159 14.21 -2.05 -0.94
C CYS A 159 14.41 -0.57 -0.48
N PRO A 160 15.29 -0.25 0.52
CA PRO A 160 15.37 1.07 1.20
C PRO A 160 15.64 2.34 0.37
N ASN A 161 15.76 2.22 -0.95
CA ASN A 161 16.03 3.36 -1.82
C ASN A 161 15.09 3.36 -3.05
N ILE A 162 14.07 2.51 -3.05
CA ILE A 162 13.15 2.29 -4.16
C ILE A 162 11.75 2.10 -3.58
N ALA A 163 11.03 3.21 -3.50
CA ALA A 163 9.68 3.23 -2.96
C ALA A 163 8.79 2.15 -3.58
N GLY A 164 8.23 1.31 -2.72
CA GLY A 164 7.38 0.19 -3.07
C GLY A 164 6.13 0.08 -2.21
N ASN A 165 5.43 -1.03 -2.35
CA ASN A 165 4.14 -1.27 -1.71
C ASN A 165 3.85 -2.75 -1.43
N SER A 166 4.76 -3.67 -1.79
CA SER A 166 4.64 -5.07 -1.42
C SER A 166 4.63 -5.25 0.09
N ASN A 167 3.89 -6.24 0.57
CA ASN A 167 3.69 -6.51 2.00
C ASN A 167 3.48 -7.99 2.36
N GLN A 168 3.58 -8.91 1.40
CA GLN A 168 3.44 -10.36 1.62
C GLN A 168 4.79 -11.09 1.63
N ASP A 169 5.78 -10.58 0.90
CA ASP A 169 7.12 -11.16 0.80
C ASP A 169 8.23 -10.17 1.23
N ARG A 170 8.70 -9.32 0.32
CA ARG A 170 9.70 -8.30 0.56
C ARG A 170 8.97 -6.99 0.78
N ASN A 171 8.77 -6.60 2.03
CA ASN A 171 8.11 -5.34 2.34
C ASN A 171 8.87 -4.15 1.71
N GLY A 172 8.14 -3.15 1.21
CA GLY A 172 8.69 -1.92 0.62
C GLY A 172 9.31 -2.06 -0.78
N CYS A 173 9.21 -3.23 -1.41
CA CYS A 173 9.62 -3.39 -2.80
C CYS A 173 8.46 -3.10 -3.78
N ILE A 174 8.80 -2.91 -5.06
CA ILE A 174 7.82 -2.61 -6.10
C ILE A 174 6.87 -3.81 -6.26
N ASP A 175 5.56 -3.56 -6.11
CA ASP A 175 4.46 -4.47 -6.45
C ASP A 175 3.56 -3.76 -7.48
N SER A 176 3.68 -4.19 -8.74
CA SER A 176 3.13 -3.46 -9.88
C SER A 176 1.62 -3.62 -10.06
N ASP A 177 1.02 -4.71 -9.58
CA ASP A 177 -0.41 -4.96 -9.73
C ASP A 177 -1.19 -4.93 -8.41
N GLY A 178 -0.50 -4.84 -7.28
CA GLY A 178 -1.06 -4.57 -5.97
C GLY A 178 -1.63 -5.81 -5.28
N ASP A 179 -1.17 -7.02 -5.60
CA ASP A 179 -1.56 -8.25 -4.92
C ASP A 179 -0.81 -8.49 -3.60
N GLY A 180 0.22 -7.68 -3.33
CA GLY A 180 1.04 -7.68 -2.15
C GLY A 180 2.39 -8.39 -2.30
N TYR A 181 2.66 -9.08 -3.41
CA TYR A 181 3.94 -9.73 -3.69
C TYR A 181 4.84 -8.84 -4.55
N SER A 182 6.11 -8.76 -4.19
CA SER A 182 7.07 -7.92 -4.91
C SER A 182 7.41 -8.50 -6.29
N ASN A 183 7.52 -7.64 -7.30
CA ASN A 183 8.03 -8.00 -8.62
C ASN A 183 9.38 -8.76 -8.51
N ILE A 184 9.66 -9.63 -9.48
CA ILE A 184 11.01 -10.20 -9.62
C ILE A 184 12.07 -9.15 -9.97
N ASP A 185 13.30 -9.38 -9.51
CA ASP A 185 14.51 -8.66 -9.92
C ASP A 185 15.75 -9.58 -10.01
N GLU A 186 16.94 -8.99 -10.12
CA GLU A 186 18.21 -9.72 -10.25
C GLU A 186 18.50 -10.65 -9.06
N PHE A 187 18.03 -10.31 -7.86
CA PHE A 187 18.32 -11.02 -6.61
C PHE A 187 17.10 -11.75 -6.03
N TRP A 188 15.90 -11.28 -6.34
CA TRP A 188 14.64 -11.91 -5.96
C TRP A 188 13.93 -12.45 -7.19
N THR A 189 14.16 -13.73 -7.47
CA THR A 189 13.61 -14.39 -8.66
C THR A 189 12.37 -15.19 -8.29
N LYS A 190 11.77 -15.86 -9.27
CA LYS A 190 10.69 -16.84 -9.02
C LYS A 190 11.03 -17.89 -7.97
N TYR A 191 12.31 -18.28 -7.89
CA TYR A 191 12.77 -19.28 -6.91
C TYR A 191 12.90 -18.74 -5.48
N SER A 192 12.84 -17.42 -5.31
CA SER A 192 12.80 -16.75 -4.01
C SER A 192 11.38 -16.39 -3.59
N GLY A 193 10.39 -16.56 -4.48
CA GLY A 193 9.00 -16.20 -4.25
C GLY A 193 8.61 -14.81 -4.77
N GLY A 194 9.40 -14.20 -5.67
CA GLY A 194 9.00 -12.95 -6.33
C GLY A 194 7.89 -13.17 -7.36
N ASP A 195 7.06 -12.16 -7.52
CA ASP A 195 5.91 -12.16 -8.43
C ASP A 195 6.37 -12.21 -9.91
N VAL A 196 5.99 -13.30 -10.56
CA VAL A 196 6.26 -13.60 -11.98
C VAL A 196 5.17 -13.09 -12.92
N PHE A 197 4.03 -12.64 -12.40
CA PHE A 197 2.91 -12.06 -13.14
C PHE A 197 2.63 -10.60 -12.72
N PRO A 198 3.58 -9.65 -12.86
CA PRO A 198 3.50 -8.28 -12.33
C PRO A 198 2.45 -7.35 -12.97
N ASN A 199 1.50 -7.90 -13.71
CA ASN A 199 0.38 -7.17 -14.30
C ASN A 199 -0.97 -7.90 -14.06
N ASP A 200 -0.99 -8.98 -13.28
CA ASP A 200 -2.18 -9.77 -12.99
C ASP A 200 -2.23 -10.09 -11.50
N SER A 201 -2.92 -9.22 -10.76
CA SER A 201 -3.05 -9.31 -9.30
C SER A 201 -3.78 -10.56 -8.78
N SER A 202 -4.14 -11.48 -9.66
CA SER A 202 -4.72 -12.78 -9.31
C SER A 202 -3.69 -13.90 -9.30
N GLN A 203 -2.49 -13.67 -9.83
CA GLN A 203 -1.38 -14.62 -9.93
C GLN A 203 -0.07 -14.00 -9.44
N TRP A 204 0.72 -14.74 -8.66
CA TRP A 204 2.08 -14.33 -8.27
C TRP A 204 3.12 -15.45 -8.36
N ALA A 205 2.68 -16.69 -8.55
CA ALA A 205 3.52 -17.88 -8.52
C ALA A 205 3.33 -18.74 -9.78
N ASP A 206 4.44 -19.27 -10.30
CA ASP A 206 4.54 -20.19 -11.44
C ASP A 206 5.65 -21.22 -11.12
N SER A 207 5.24 -22.29 -10.43
CA SER A 207 6.14 -23.26 -9.81
C SER A 207 6.93 -24.05 -10.86
N ASP A 208 6.28 -24.51 -11.92
CA ASP A 208 6.90 -25.32 -12.95
C ASP A 208 7.48 -24.51 -14.13
N GLY A 209 7.08 -23.24 -14.28
CA GLY A 209 7.63 -22.31 -15.26
C GLY A 209 7.00 -22.39 -16.64
N ASP A 210 5.77 -22.86 -16.76
CA ASP A 210 5.07 -22.98 -18.03
C ASP A 210 4.28 -21.72 -18.44
N GLY A 211 4.14 -20.76 -17.52
CA GLY A 211 3.47 -19.49 -17.73
C GLY A 211 1.99 -19.47 -17.36
N TYR A 212 1.46 -20.55 -16.78
CA TYR A 212 0.19 -20.56 -16.08
C TYR A 212 0.42 -20.36 -14.58
N GLY A 213 -0.51 -19.69 -13.91
CA GLY A 213 -0.31 -19.27 -12.53
C GLY A 213 -0.84 -20.29 -11.52
N ASP A 214 -0.09 -20.56 -10.46
CA ASP A 214 -0.43 -21.58 -9.46
C ASP A 214 -1.69 -21.23 -8.64
N ASN A 215 -2.08 -19.94 -8.57
CA ASN A 215 -3.14 -19.50 -7.67
C ASN A 215 -4.50 -19.92 -8.22
N PRO A 216 -5.33 -20.63 -7.44
CA PRO A 216 -6.58 -21.17 -7.94
C PRO A 216 -7.68 -20.10 -8.08
N GLY A 217 -8.67 -20.39 -8.92
CA GLY A 217 -9.90 -19.58 -9.00
C GLY A 217 -9.89 -18.48 -10.05
N THR A 218 -8.93 -18.52 -10.98
CA THR A 218 -8.79 -17.57 -12.08
C THR A 218 -8.81 -18.33 -13.43
N PRO A 219 -9.06 -17.64 -14.56
CA PRO A 219 -9.02 -18.29 -15.88
C PRO A 219 -7.61 -18.71 -16.34
N ILE A 220 -6.55 -18.24 -15.68
CA ILE A 220 -5.16 -18.59 -16.01
C ILE A 220 -4.53 -19.48 -14.94
N SER A 221 -5.36 -19.99 -14.02
CA SER A 221 -4.93 -20.92 -12.98
C SER A 221 -4.49 -22.24 -13.58
N ASP A 222 -3.29 -22.68 -13.26
CA ASP A 222 -2.74 -23.96 -13.67
C ASP A 222 -3.46 -25.13 -12.96
N ASP A 223 -3.95 -26.09 -13.73
CA ASP A 223 -4.56 -27.32 -13.22
C ASP A 223 -3.50 -28.39 -12.87
N CYS A 224 -2.24 -28.17 -13.26
CA CYS A 224 -1.13 -29.09 -13.17
C CYS A 224 0.14 -28.61 -12.43
N ILE A 225 0.14 -27.45 -11.76
CA ILE A 225 1.11 -26.79 -10.82
C ILE A 225 2.59 -27.29 -10.78
N ASP A 226 2.80 -28.60 -10.65
CA ASP A 226 4.13 -29.22 -10.56
C ASP A 226 4.63 -29.77 -11.91
N VAL A 227 3.85 -29.64 -13.00
CA VAL A 227 4.08 -30.31 -14.29
C VAL A 227 3.85 -29.35 -15.45
N ALA A 228 4.95 -28.77 -15.91
CA ALA A 228 4.92 -27.81 -17.00
C ALA A 228 4.19 -28.35 -18.24
N GLY A 229 3.28 -27.54 -18.77
CA GLY A 229 2.47 -27.90 -19.92
C GLY A 229 1.92 -26.69 -20.69
N ASP A 230 1.24 -26.98 -21.79
CA ASP A 230 0.67 -25.97 -22.69
C ASP A 230 -0.77 -26.27 -23.12
N SER A 231 -1.44 -27.24 -22.47
CA SER A 231 -2.85 -27.54 -22.72
C SER A 231 -3.74 -26.33 -22.40
N THR A 232 -4.81 -26.14 -23.18
CA THR A 232 -5.66 -24.94 -23.13
C THR A 232 -7.16 -25.21 -23.12
N ILE A 233 -7.61 -26.45 -23.35
CA ILE A 233 -9.03 -26.76 -23.57
C ILE A 233 -9.68 -27.42 -22.36
N ASP A 234 -9.09 -28.49 -21.83
CA ASP A 234 -9.70 -29.33 -20.79
C ASP A 234 -9.14 -29.03 -19.39
N ARG A 235 -7.82 -29.14 -19.25
CA ARG A 235 -7.06 -28.72 -18.08
C ARG A 235 -6.03 -27.71 -18.57
N LEU A 236 -5.87 -26.59 -17.90
CA LEU A 236 -4.90 -25.56 -18.27
C LEU A 236 -3.52 -25.91 -17.70
N GLY A 237 -2.42 -25.67 -18.44
CA GLY A 237 -1.04 -25.86 -17.95
C GLY A 237 -0.62 -27.32 -17.74
N CYS A 238 -1.42 -28.29 -18.22
CA CYS A 238 -1.02 -29.69 -18.20
C CYS A 238 -0.24 -30.07 -19.45
N SER A 239 0.59 -31.12 -19.35
CA SER A 239 1.32 -31.65 -20.50
C SER A 239 0.38 -31.95 -21.68
N ASP A 240 0.70 -31.44 -22.86
CA ASP A 240 0.01 -31.66 -24.13
C ASP A 240 1.09 -31.92 -25.19
N PHE A 241 1.37 -33.20 -25.43
CA PHE A 241 2.56 -33.58 -26.20
C PHE A 241 2.48 -33.22 -27.68
N ASP A 242 1.28 -33.15 -28.26
CA ASP A 242 1.08 -32.80 -29.65
C ASP A 242 0.59 -31.36 -29.88
N SER A 243 0.30 -30.62 -28.81
CA SER A 243 -0.07 -29.21 -28.80
C SER A 243 -1.39 -28.93 -29.52
N ASP A 244 -2.37 -29.82 -29.35
CA ASP A 244 -3.71 -29.67 -29.92
C ASP A 244 -4.71 -28.97 -28.98
N GLY A 245 -4.30 -28.75 -27.73
CA GLY A 245 -5.01 -28.07 -26.67
C GLY A 245 -5.59 -29.00 -25.61
N TYR A 246 -5.70 -30.31 -25.87
CA TYR A 246 -6.13 -31.30 -24.89
C TYR A 246 -4.95 -31.88 -24.12
N SER A 247 -5.10 -32.01 -22.81
CA SER A 247 -4.04 -32.53 -21.95
C SER A 247 -3.84 -34.05 -22.08
N ASP A 248 -2.58 -34.50 -22.02
CA ASP A 248 -2.18 -35.90 -22.00
C ASP A 248 -2.87 -36.67 -20.85
N PRO A 249 -3.25 -37.94 -21.08
CA PRO A 249 -3.92 -38.73 -20.07
C PRO A 249 -2.99 -39.12 -18.91
N THR A 250 -3.44 -38.88 -17.69
CA THR A 250 -2.79 -39.28 -16.44
C THR A 250 -3.61 -40.34 -15.69
N ALA A 251 -3.08 -40.85 -14.58
CA ALA A 251 -3.80 -41.82 -13.75
C ALA A 251 -5.09 -41.23 -13.14
N ASN A 252 -5.13 -39.93 -12.88
CA ASN A 252 -6.26 -39.19 -12.29
C ASN A 252 -7.08 -38.39 -13.31
N TRP A 253 -6.62 -38.27 -14.55
CA TRP A 253 -7.33 -37.64 -15.67
C TRP A 253 -7.15 -38.49 -16.93
N ASN A 254 -8.05 -39.43 -17.15
CA ASN A 254 -7.96 -40.36 -18.29
C ASN A 254 -8.91 -39.96 -19.43
N ILE A 255 -8.82 -40.67 -20.55
CA ILE A 255 -9.61 -40.41 -21.77
C ILE A 255 -11.13 -40.36 -21.49
N SER A 256 -11.65 -41.17 -20.56
CA SER A 256 -13.08 -41.14 -20.21
C SER A 256 -13.53 -39.90 -19.44
N MET A 257 -12.57 -39.13 -18.91
CA MET A 257 -12.79 -37.89 -18.18
C MET A 257 -12.57 -36.65 -19.05
N GLY A 258 -12.08 -36.80 -20.27
CA GLY A 258 -11.87 -35.70 -21.22
C GLY A 258 -10.42 -35.48 -21.64
N ALA A 259 -9.47 -36.29 -21.15
CA ALA A 259 -8.08 -36.23 -21.60
C ALA A 259 -7.94 -36.57 -23.09
N ASP A 260 -6.83 -36.15 -23.68
CA ASP A 260 -6.52 -36.45 -25.06
C ASP A 260 -6.46 -37.97 -25.32
N ALA A 261 -7.30 -38.40 -26.26
CA ALA A 261 -7.38 -39.78 -26.70
C ALA A 261 -6.29 -40.15 -27.72
N CYS A 262 -5.62 -39.16 -28.31
CA CYS A 262 -4.70 -39.28 -29.43
C CYS A 262 -3.34 -38.58 -29.22
N SER A 263 -2.90 -38.32 -27.97
CA SER A 263 -1.67 -37.72 -27.38
C SER A 263 -0.31 -37.70 -28.12
N SER A 264 -0.29 -37.81 -29.43
CA SER A 264 0.88 -37.87 -30.31
C SER A 264 0.53 -37.48 -31.74
N VAL A 265 -0.73 -37.11 -31.98
CA VAL A 265 -1.33 -36.78 -33.26
C VAL A 265 -2.27 -35.62 -33.02
N ILE A 266 -1.84 -34.42 -33.44
CA ILE A 266 -2.66 -33.21 -33.41
C ILE A 266 -4.08 -33.51 -33.91
N GLY A 267 -5.06 -33.28 -33.05
CA GLY A 267 -6.46 -33.43 -33.38
C GLY A 267 -7.31 -32.21 -33.08
N ASN A 268 -8.60 -32.36 -33.34
CA ASN A 268 -9.59 -31.30 -33.25
C ASN A 268 -11.01 -31.87 -32.98
N SER A 269 -11.13 -33.18 -32.78
CA SER A 269 -12.39 -33.82 -32.38
C SER A 269 -12.81 -33.36 -30.98
N THR A 270 -14.12 -33.16 -30.79
CA THR A 270 -14.71 -32.56 -29.57
C THR A 270 -15.92 -33.32 -29.03
N VAL A 271 -16.33 -34.44 -29.64
CA VAL A 271 -17.56 -35.15 -29.28
C VAL A 271 -17.30 -36.58 -28.82
N ASP A 272 -16.42 -37.32 -29.52
CA ASP A 272 -16.11 -38.71 -29.21
C ASP A 272 -14.76 -38.88 -28.51
N ARG A 273 -13.68 -38.87 -29.28
CA ARG A 273 -12.31 -39.00 -28.82
C ARG A 273 -11.68 -37.62 -28.90
N PHE A 274 -11.75 -36.88 -27.80
CA PHE A 274 -11.13 -35.57 -27.65
C PHE A 274 -9.66 -35.62 -28.09
N GLY A 275 -9.23 -34.61 -28.87
CA GLY A 275 -7.86 -34.51 -29.38
C GLY A 275 -7.49 -35.49 -30.50
N CYS A 276 -8.44 -36.25 -31.05
CA CYS A 276 -8.19 -37.03 -32.26
C CYS A 276 -8.48 -36.24 -33.54
N TYR A 277 -7.79 -36.61 -34.63
CA TYR A 277 -7.99 -36.00 -35.94
C TYR A 277 -9.43 -36.14 -36.43
N ASP A 278 -10.05 -35.01 -36.76
CA ASP A 278 -11.37 -34.85 -37.36
C ASP A 278 -11.24 -33.98 -38.63
N SER A 279 -11.35 -34.65 -39.77
CA SER A 279 -11.07 -34.09 -41.08
C SER A 279 -12.11 -33.08 -41.57
N ASP A 280 -13.37 -33.19 -41.12
CA ASP A 280 -14.44 -32.30 -41.56
C ASP A 280 -14.94 -31.35 -40.46
N GLY A 281 -14.54 -31.59 -39.21
CA GLY A 281 -14.77 -30.69 -38.09
C GLY A 281 -16.18 -30.78 -37.52
N ASP A 282 -16.87 -31.91 -37.69
CA ASP A 282 -18.19 -32.14 -37.09
C ASP A 282 -18.12 -32.54 -35.60
N GLY A 283 -16.90 -32.73 -35.11
CA GLY A 283 -16.56 -33.09 -33.74
C GLY A 283 -16.37 -34.59 -33.53
N HIS A 284 -16.52 -35.44 -34.55
CA HIS A 284 -16.30 -36.88 -34.48
C HIS A 284 -14.98 -37.30 -35.15
N SER A 285 -14.19 -38.09 -34.44
CA SER A 285 -12.86 -38.49 -34.90
C SER A 285 -12.90 -39.48 -36.08
N ASN A 286 -11.96 -39.31 -37.01
CA ASN A 286 -11.72 -40.25 -38.09
C ASN A 286 -11.33 -41.64 -37.55
N LYS A 287 -11.46 -42.65 -38.43
CA LYS A 287 -10.95 -44.00 -38.20
C LYS A 287 -9.42 -44.01 -38.14
N ASP A 288 -8.86 -44.78 -37.21
CA ASP A 288 -7.45 -45.17 -37.19
C ASP A 288 -7.27 -46.70 -36.99
N ASP A 289 -6.04 -47.12 -36.67
CA ASP A 289 -5.68 -48.53 -36.48
C ASP A 289 -6.35 -49.16 -35.23
N ASN A 290 -6.70 -48.34 -34.23
CA ASN A 290 -7.25 -48.76 -32.94
C ASN A 290 -8.72 -48.34 -32.74
N TRP A 291 -9.26 -47.49 -33.61
CA TRP A 291 -10.63 -46.99 -33.56
C TRP A 291 -11.33 -47.16 -34.89
N GLY A 292 -12.18 -48.18 -34.99
CA GLY A 292 -12.93 -48.51 -36.19
C GLY A 292 -14.35 -47.90 -36.21
N TYR A 293 -15.02 -48.06 -37.35
CA TYR A 293 -16.43 -47.67 -37.50
C TYR A 293 -17.39 -48.40 -36.54
N SER A 294 -17.01 -49.59 -36.07
CA SER A 294 -17.77 -50.31 -35.05
C SER A 294 -17.64 -49.68 -33.66
N ASP A 295 -16.55 -48.95 -33.42
CA ASP A 295 -16.23 -48.35 -32.14
C ASP A 295 -16.79 -46.93 -32.03
N GLY A 296 -17.03 -46.29 -33.18
CA GLY A 296 -17.69 -44.99 -33.26
C GLY A 296 -17.04 -44.02 -34.24
N ALA A 297 -15.96 -44.42 -34.93
CA ALA A 297 -15.26 -43.57 -35.89
C ALA A 297 -16.19 -42.99 -36.95
N ASP A 298 -15.93 -41.76 -37.35
CA ASP A 298 -16.72 -41.10 -38.36
C ASP A 298 -16.58 -41.79 -39.74
N GLY A 299 -17.73 -42.18 -40.28
CA GLY A 299 -17.88 -42.83 -41.58
C GLY A 299 -18.03 -41.85 -42.74
N TYR A 300 -18.11 -40.55 -42.48
CA TYR A 300 -18.32 -39.51 -43.49
C TYR A 300 -17.29 -38.37 -43.40
N PRO A 301 -15.97 -38.64 -43.38
CA PRO A 301 -14.92 -37.67 -43.02
C PRO A 301 -14.70 -36.49 -43.99
N ASP A 302 -15.58 -36.34 -44.97
CA ASP A 302 -15.62 -35.26 -45.96
C ASP A 302 -16.95 -34.49 -45.91
N ASP A 303 -17.83 -34.76 -44.93
CA ASP A 303 -19.20 -34.25 -44.84
C ASP A 303 -19.57 -33.85 -43.40
N PRO A 304 -19.35 -32.58 -43.03
CA PRO A 304 -19.50 -32.11 -41.65
C PRO A 304 -20.95 -32.06 -41.14
N THR A 305 -21.90 -32.58 -41.91
CA THR A 305 -23.32 -32.63 -41.58
C THR A 305 -23.80 -34.03 -41.23
N ARG A 306 -22.94 -35.04 -41.34
CA ARG A 306 -23.29 -36.44 -41.13
C ARG A 306 -22.17 -37.16 -40.39
N TRP A 307 -22.56 -37.91 -39.36
CA TRP A 307 -21.65 -38.76 -38.61
C TRP A 307 -22.18 -40.19 -38.50
N GLY A 308 -21.33 -41.12 -38.07
CA GLY A 308 -21.68 -42.51 -37.75
C GLY A 308 -21.26 -43.52 -38.82
N PRO A 309 -21.74 -44.79 -38.74
CA PRO A 309 -21.18 -45.86 -39.55
C PRO A 309 -21.35 -45.57 -41.06
N PRO A 310 -20.29 -45.79 -41.86
CA PRO A 310 -20.36 -45.56 -43.30
C PRO A 310 -21.35 -46.54 -43.93
N PRO A 311 -21.96 -46.18 -45.07
CA PRO A 311 -22.80 -47.10 -45.80
C PRO A 311 -21.97 -48.33 -46.19
N SER A 312 -22.44 -49.52 -45.78
CA SER A 312 -21.74 -50.78 -46.01
C SER A 312 -21.32 -50.92 -47.47
N ALA A 313 -20.03 -51.22 -47.71
CA ALA A 313 -19.50 -51.52 -49.05
C ALA A 313 -20.02 -52.86 -49.65
N ASP A 314 -21.08 -53.43 -49.09
CA ASP A 314 -21.81 -54.55 -49.66
C ASP A 314 -23.03 -54.03 -50.43
N GLY A 315 -22.81 -53.76 -51.72
CA GLY A 315 -23.90 -53.74 -52.71
C GLY A 315 -23.90 -52.55 -53.65
N SER A 316 -23.06 -52.59 -54.68
CA SER A 316 -23.45 -51.94 -55.94
C SER A 316 -24.54 -52.78 -56.61
N SER A 317 -25.79 -52.28 -56.61
CA SER A 317 -26.69 -52.25 -57.77
C SER A 317 -28.14 -52.00 -57.36
N PHE A 318 -28.65 -50.84 -57.80
CA PHE A 318 -30.01 -50.52 -58.25
C PHE A 318 -31.20 -51.39 -57.76
N GLY A 319 -32.15 -50.73 -57.09
CA GLY A 319 -33.53 -51.21 -57.02
C GLY A 319 -34.37 -50.52 -55.96
N THR A 320 -35.14 -49.51 -56.39
CA THR A 320 -36.45 -49.09 -55.84
C THR A 320 -37.00 -49.84 -54.63
N ILE A 321 -37.48 -49.09 -53.62
CA ILE A 321 -38.79 -49.20 -52.92
C ILE A 321 -38.69 -48.26 -51.72
N ALA A 322 -39.37 -47.12 -51.72
CA ALA A 322 -40.81 -46.90 -51.55
C ALA A 322 -41.06 -46.37 -50.14
N ILE A 323 -41.50 -45.11 -50.15
CA ILE A 323 -42.25 -44.43 -49.12
C ILE A 323 -43.33 -45.37 -48.59
N ALA A 324 -43.17 -45.88 -47.37
CA ALA A 324 -44.28 -46.44 -46.59
C ALA A 324 -44.98 -45.29 -45.86
N GLY A 325 -45.51 -44.35 -46.64
CA GLY A 325 -46.58 -43.45 -46.23
C GLY A 325 -47.91 -44.15 -46.50
N GLY A 326 -48.52 -44.71 -45.46
CA GLY A 326 -49.89 -45.21 -45.50
C GLY A 326 -50.88 -44.14 -45.04
N GLY A 327 -51.42 -43.35 -45.96
CA GLY A 327 -52.78 -42.80 -45.84
C GLY A 327 -53.78 -43.88 -46.28
N VAL A 328 -55.07 -43.89 -45.99
CA VAL A 328 -56.13 -42.86 -45.83
C VAL A 328 -57.30 -43.63 -45.13
N LEU A 329 -58.23 -43.09 -44.34
CA LEU A 329 -59.50 -42.48 -44.80
C LEU A 329 -60.50 -42.32 -43.63
N ILE A 330 -60.75 -41.11 -43.11
CA ILE A 330 -62.05 -40.72 -42.51
C ILE A 330 -62.36 -39.23 -42.81
N LEU A 331 -63.16 -39.05 -43.87
CA LEU A 331 -64.35 -38.21 -44.04
C LEU A 331 -64.58 -36.87 -43.28
N ILE A 332 -64.66 -35.80 -44.12
CA ILE A 332 -65.68 -34.71 -44.23
C ILE A 332 -65.67 -33.58 -43.14
N ILE A 333 -65.41 -32.31 -43.55
CA ILE A 333 -66.38 -31.19 -43.76
C ILE A 333 -65.62 -29.86 -44.00
N ILE A 334 -66.18 -29.11 -44.94
CA ILE A 334 -65.81 -27.81 -45.53
C ILE A 334 -65.85 -26.66 -44.52
N GLY A 335 -64.98 -25.66 -44.70
CA GLY A 335 -65.12 -24.36 -44.04
C GLY A 335 -64.00 -23.38 -44.39
N SER A 336 -64.01 -22.86 -45.61
CA SER A 336 -63.19 -21.72 -46.05
C SER A 336 -63.45 -20.49 -45.17
N LEU A 337 -62.40 -19.72 -44.83
CA LEU A 337 -62.39 -18.25 -44.89
C LEU A 337 -61.00 -17.70 -44.55
N PHE A 338 -60.34 -17.17 -45.58
CA PHE A 338 -59.36 -16.10 -45.46
C PHE A 338 -60.02 -14.87 -44.83
N PHE A 339 -59.37 -14.18 -43.89
CA PHE A 339 -59.19 -12.74 -43.97
C PHE A 339 -58.07 -12.25 -43.04
N LEU A 340 -57.24 -11.37 -43.60
CA LEU A 340 -56.15 -10.61 -42.99
C LEU A 340 -56.60 -9.80 -41.76
N ARG A 341 -55.66 -9.51 -40.83
CA ARG A 341 -55.12 -8.15 -40.55
C ARG A 341 -54.36 -8.15 -39.22
N GLY A 342 -53.13 -7.63 -39.25
CA GLY A 342 -52.23 -7.66 -38.12
C GLY A 342 -52.49 -6.66 -37.00
N ARG A 343 -51.70 -6.80 -35.93
CA ARG A 343 -51.25 -5.70 -35.08
C ARG A 343 -50.09 -6.17 -34.20
N ASN A 344 -49.03 -5.36 -34.18
CA ASN A 344 -47.97 -5.37 -33.17
C ASN A 344 -48.56 -5.25 -31.76
N SER A 345 -47.93 -5.91 -30.79
CA SER A 345 -47.31 -5.26 -29.62
C SER A 345 -46.72 -6.28 -28.64
N ASN A 346 -45.46 -6.03 -28.29
CA ASN A 346 -44.72 -6.32 -27.06
C ASN A 346 -45.29 -7.33 -26.06
N LYS A 347 -44.47 -8.34 -25.72
CA LYS A 347 -44.58 -9.08 -24.46
C LYS A 347 -43.33 -8.84 -23.62
N GLN A 348 -43.58 -8.30 -22.43
CA GLN A 348 -42.67 -8.22 -21.30
C GLN A 348 -42.22 -9.62 -20.85
N TYR A 349 -40.99 -9.69 -20.35
CA TYR A 349 -40.48 -10.80 -19.55
C TYR A 349 -41.18 -10.80 -18.18
N ASN A 350 -41.68 -11.97 -17.76
CA ASN A 350 -42.12 -12.24 -16.39
C ASN A 350 -40.93 -12.78 -15.59
N THR A 351 -40.54 -12.06 -14.54
CA THR A 351 -39.74 -12.60 -13.44
C THR A 351 -40.66 -13.34 -12.47
N MET A 352 -40.25 -14.56 -12.08
CA MET A 352 -40.99 -15.42 -11.17
C MET A 352 -40.89 -14.92 -9.72
N GLN A 353 -42.05 -14.93 -9.07
CA GLN A 353 -42.28 -14.71 -7.64
C GLN A 353 -42.02 -16.02 -6.89
N MET A 354 -41.23 -15.99 -5.80
CA MET A 354 -41.34 -16.97 -4.72
C MET A 354 -41.63 -16.26 -3.40
N ASN A 355 -42.62 -16.80 -2.69
CA ASN A 355 -43.17 -16.26 -1.46
C ASN A 355 -42.46 -16.78 -0.20
N GLN A 356 -42.48 -15.87 0.78
CA GLN A 356 -42.15 -15.91 2.20
C GLN A 356 -42.60 -17.12 3.05
N MET A 357 -41.81 -17.40 4.10
CA MET A 357 -42.17 -17.41 5.55
C MET A 357 -40.84 -17.56 6.35
N GLY A 358 -40.56 -16.93 7.50
CA GLY A 358 -41.35 -16.15 8.44
C GLY A 358 -40.50 -15.19 9.32
N GLN A 359 -41.21 -14.38 10.12
CA GLN A 359 -40.74 -13.23 10.92
C GLN A 359 -40.50 -13.54 12.42
N GLN A 360 -39.66 -12.73 13.09
CA GLN A 360 -39.87 -12.08 14.41
C GLN A 360 -38.71 -11.08 14.70
N ASN A 361 -38.86 -9.75 14.49
CA ASN A 361 -39.22 -8.61 15.41
C ASN A 361 -38.14 -8.26 16.48
N TYR A 362 -37.55 -7.05 16.62
CA TYR A 362 -38.05 -5.66 16.86
C TYR A 362 -36.93 -4.58 16.58
N PRO A 363 -37.09 -3.24 16.83
CA PRO A 363 -37.71 -2.22 15.97
C PRO A 363 -36.77 -1.04 15.56
N MET A 364 -37.15 -0.30 14.50
CA MET A 364 -36.45 0.87 13.94
C MET A 364 -36.98 2.23 14.45
N VAL A 365 -36.12 3.25 14.43
CA VAL A 365 -36.49 4.68 14.53
C VAL A 365 -36.36 5.35 13.15
N GLN A 366 -37.44 6.03 12.74
CA GLN A 366 -37.59 6.75 11.46
C GLN A 366 -37.02 8.17 11.52
N GLN A 367 -36.40 8.58 10.41
CA GLN A 367 -36.17 9.98 10.06
C GLN A 367 -37.38 10.55 9.30
N GLN A 368 -37.71 11.82 9.53
CA GLN A 368 -38.52 12.68 8.64
C GLN A 368 -38.31 14.18 8.99
N PRO A 369 -38.74 15.14 8.14
CA PRO A 369 -37.88 16.16 7.53
C PRO A 369 -38.11 17.59 8.08
N VAL A 370 -37.20 18.53 7.75
CA VAL A 370 -37.27 19.94 8.18
C VAL A 370 -37.83 20.83 7.06
N GLN A 371 -38.86 21.61 7.39
CA GLN A 371 -39.36 22.73 6.57
C GLN A 371 -39.10 24.10 7.22
N GLN A 372 -38.58 24.96 6.37
CA GLN A 372 -38.30 26.40 6.39
C GLN A 372 -39.35 27.31 7.07
N HIS A 373 -38.90 28.36 7.78
CA HIS A 373 -39.66 29.61 7.99
C HIS A 373 -38.75 30.85 7.83
N ASN A 374 -39.18 31.73 6.93
CA ASN A 374 -38.60 33.03 6.54
C ASN A 374 -38.81 34.12 7.60
N TYR A 375 -37.90 35.11 7.67
CA TYR A 375 -38.26 36.54 7.75
C TYR A 375 -37.17 37.42 7.08
N ALA A 376 -37.58 38.29 6.16
CA ALA A 376 -36.88 39.49 5.68
C ALA A 376 -37.79 40.69 6.04
N ALA A 377 -37.41 41.95 6.24
CA ALA A 377 -36.21 42.75 6.02
C ALA A 377 -36.27 44.01 6.95
N VAL A 378 -35.21 44.82 7.02
CA VAL A 378 -35.20 46.31 6.79
C VAL A 378 -33.90 46.95 7.34
N ALA A 379 -33.06 47.39 6.39
CA ALA A 379 -32.36 48.68 6.23
C ALA A 379 -31.53 49.38 7.36
N GLN A 380 -30.28 49.69 6.95
CA GLN A 380 -29.47 50.92 7.14
C GLN A 380 -28.37 50.96 8.23
N ASN A 381 -27.15 50.70 7.74
CA ASN A 381 -25.91 51.47 7.87
C ASN A 381 -25.61 52.22 9.19
N GLN A 382 -24.57 51.79 9.92
CA GLN A 382 -23.43 52.65 10.29
C GLN A 382 -22.26 51.89 10.96
N SER A 383 -21.06 52.15 10.43
CA SER A 383 -19.71 52.15 11.05
C SER A 383 -19.03 50.84 11.54
N TYR A 384 -17.77 50.71 11.09
CA TYR A 384 -16.81 49.60 11.13
C TYR A 384 -16.45 49.03 12.52
N PRO A 385 -16.08 47.73 12.54
CA PRO A 385 -14.82 47.30 13.15
C PRO A 385 -13.89 46.56 12.17
N GLN A 386 -12.60 46.74 12.44
CA GLN A 386 -11.35 46.31 11.77
C GLN A 386 -11.36 44.95 11.03
N GLN A 387 -10.65 44.91 9.88
CA GLN A 387 -10.39 43.70 9.11
C GLN A 387 -9.43 42.74 9.85
N PRO A 388 -9.57 41.40 9.66
CA PRO A 388 -8.53 40.46 10.08
C PRO A 388 -7.29 40.63 9.19
N VAL A 389 -6.11 40.64 9.83
CA VAL A 389 -4.80 40.74 9.20
C VAL A 389 -4.60 39.52 8.29
N ALA A 390 -4.30 39.76 7.01
CA ALA A 390 -4.04 38.70 6.03
C ALA A 390 -2.78 37.91 6.44
N GLN A 391 -2.93 36.59 6.60
CA GLN A 391 -1.81 35.68 6.76
C GLN A 391 -0.97 35.69 5.48
N ALA A 392 0.34 35.95 5.62
CA ALA A 392 1.25 36.02 4.49
C ALA A 392 1.32 34.67 3.77
N ASP A 393 1.21 34.69 2.45
CA ASP A 393 1.35 33.51 1.58
C ASP A 393 2.86 33.19 1.45
N PRO A 394 3.34 32.09 2.05
CA PRO A 394 4.77 31.75 2.08
C PRO A 394 5.38 31.59 0.68
N ALA A 395 4.58 31.12 -0.30
CA ALA A 395 5.02 30.97 -1.68
C ALA A 395 5.35 32.33 -2.30
N ARG A 396 4.53 33.34 -1.98
CA ARG A 396 4.66 34.69 -2.53
C ARG A 396 5.82 35.46 -1.89
N GLU A 397 6.18 35.15 -0.65
CA GLU A 397 7.33 35.72 0.04
C GLU A 397 8.65 35.11 -0.48
N TYR A 398 8.70 33.79 -0.66
CA TYR A 398 9.85 33.10 -1.27
C TYR A 398 10.15 33.63 -2.69
N TYR A 399 9.11 33.76 -3.51
CA TYR A 399 9.22 34.37 -4.84
C TYR A 399 9.75 35.81 -4.79
N GLN A 400 9.27 36.64 -3.87
CA GLN A 400 9.72 38.04 -3.75
C GLN A 400 11.19 38.13 -3.34
N ASN A 401 11.67 37.22 -2.48
CA ASN A 401 13.08 37.16 -2.11
C ASN A 401 13.98 36.83 -3.31
N LEU A 402 13.56 35.93 -4.20
CA LEU A 402 14.30 35.63 -5.43
C LEU A 402 14.35 36.83 -6.39
N VAL A 403 13.24 37.54 -6.57
CA VAL A 403 13.19 38.74 -7.41
C VAL A 403 14.07 39.85 -6.83
N ASN A 404 14.06 40.03 -5.51
CA ASN A 404 14.91 41.02 -4.83
C ASN A 404 16.40 40.69 -4.92
N GLN A 405 16.75 39.41 -5.05
CA GLN A 405 18.10 38.94 -5.33
C GLN A 405 18.50 39.07 -6.81
N GLY A 406 17.59 39.54 -7.68
CA GLY A 406 17.87 39.86 -9.08
C GLY A 406 17.62 38.71 -10.06
N TYR A 407 16.94 37.64 -9.64
CA TYR A 407 16.55 36.57 -10.55
C TYR A 407 15.47 37.05 -11.54
N PRO A 408 15.59 36.73 -12.84
CA PRO A 408 14.52 37.03 -13.80
C PRO A 408 13.21 36.33 -13.41
N HIS A 409 12.09 36.95 -13.75
CA HIS A 409 10.75 36.50 -13.35
C HIS A 409 10.50 35.02 -13.67
N GLU A 410 10.82 34.58 -14.90
CA GLU A 410 10.63 33.19 -15.31
C GLU A 410 11.41 32.19 -14.46
N HIS A 411 12.61 32.56 -14.00
CA HIS A 411 13.43 31.72 -13.14
C HIS A 411 12.93 31.73 -11.70
N ALA A 412 12.55 32.90 -11.18
CA ALA A 412 12.00 33.02 -9.83
C ALA A 412 10.70 32.22 -9.67
N VAL A 413 9.82 32.21 -10.69
CA VAL A 413 8.61 31.37 -10.68
C VAL A 413 8.97 29.89 -10.72
N ALA A 414 9.87 29.47 -11.61
CA ALA A 414 10.28 28.07 -11.71
C ALA A 414 10.91 27.55 -10.41
N TYR A 415 11.78 28.33 -9.77
CA TYR A 415 12.36 27.96 -8.47
C TYR A 415 11.30 27.92 -7.37
N THR A 416 10.37 28.87 -7.35
CA THR A 416 9.28 28.86 -6.36
C THR A 416 8.37 27.64 -6.54
N GLN A 417 8.10 27.24 -7.78
CA GLN A 417 7.28 26.06 -8.10
C GLN A 417 7.90 24.73 -7.66
N GLN A 418 9.23 24.66 -7.49
CA GLN A 418 9.89 23.48 -6.94
C GLN A 418 9.46 23.21 -5.49
N TYR A 419 9.23 24.27 -4.72
CA TYR A 419 8.83 24.18 -3.31
C TYR A 419 7.33 24.42 -3.09
N PHE A 420 6.68 25.12 -4.03
CA PHE A 420 5.25 25.46 -4.00
C PHE A 420 4.61 25.15 -5.37
N PRO A 421 4.24 23.88 -5.65
CA PRO A 421 3.83 23.45 -6.99
C PRO A 421 2.60 24.16 -7.58
N GLY A 422 1.75 24.76 -6.73
CA GLY A 422 0.59 25.56 -7.14
C GLY A 422 0.87 27.04 -7.41
N PHE A 423 2.10 27.50 -7.22
CA PHE A 423 2.46 28.91 -7.38
C PHE A 423 2.50 29.30 -8.87
N MET A 424 1.82 30.38 -9.27
CA MET A 424 1.73 30.80 -10.68
C MET A 424 2.39 32.16 -11.00
N GLY A 425 3.11 32.76 -10.04
CA GLY A 425 3.77 34.07 -10.18
C GLY A 425 3.04 35.25 -9.53
#